data_AF-A0A7M1S5J3-F1
#
_entry.id   AF-A0A7M1S5J3-F1
#
_cell.length_a   1.000
_cell.length_b   1.000
_cell.length_c   1.000
_cell.angle_alpha   90.00
_cell.angle_beta   90.00
_cell.angle_gamma   90.00
#
_symmetry.space_group_name_H-M   'P 1'
#
loop_
_entity.id
_entity.type
_entity.pdbx_description
1 polymer ?
#
loop_
_entity_poly.entity_id
_entity_poly.type
_entity_poly.pdbx_seq_one_letter_code
_entity_poly.pdbx_strand_id
1 'polypeptide(L)'
;MNLSEKYPKIFEKLEDKELELRHLLNVDENEEDYDSEEFEFDADEFNFVIYIAEPIQKLLNEEKMHELIQRLGDNKEMFDNFFASEIDLYGIRSQHDEEKIAAFILETVEELV
;
A
#
# COMPACT_ATOMS: atom_id res chain seq x y z
N MET A 1 -19.53 1.20 0.16
CA MET A 1 -19.29 2.47 0.87
C MET A 1 -18.38 3.31 0.00
N ASN A 2 -18.61 4.62 -0.10
CA ASN A 2 -17.70 5.46 -0.91
C ASN A 2 -16.37 5.64 -0.16
N LEU A 3 -15.26 5.56 -0.90
CA LEU A 3 -13.92 5.78 -0.34
C LEU A 3 -13.79 7.17 0.30
N SER A 4 -14.42 8.18 -0.29
CA SER A 4 -14.44 9.55 0.23
C SER A 4 -15.16 9.70 1.57
N GLU A 5 -16.10 8.82 1.90
CA GLU A 5 -16.76 8.80 3.20
C GLU A 5 -15.92 8.07 4.26
N LYS A 6 -15.12 7.09 3.84
CA LYS A 6 -14.26 6.30 4.74
C LYS A 6 -12.92 6.99 5.03
N TYR A 7 -12.41 7.74 4.06
CA TYR A 7 -11.09 8.40 4.09
C TYR A 7 -11.21 9.91 3.85
N PRO A 8 -11.94 10.63 4.71
CA PRO A 8 -12.26 12.03 4.47
C PRO A 8 -11.04 12.95 4.40
N LYS A 9 -9.98 12.72 5.20
CA LYS A 9 -8.80 13.61 5.18
C LYS A 9 -7.96 13.43 3.93
N ILE A 10 -7.79 12.18 3.46
CA ILE A 10 -7.17 11.89 2.16
C ILE A 10 -7.95 12.64 1.08
N PHE A 11 -9.26 12.39 1.01
CA PHE A 11 -10.10 13.00 -0.02
C PHE A 11 -10.28 14.51 0.16
N GLU A 12 -10.04 15.12 1.33
CA GLU A 12 -10.04 16.59 1.49
C GLU A 12 -8.87 17.24 0.75
N LYS A 13 -7.70 16.60 0.79
CA LYS A 13 -6.44 17.14 0.25
C LYS A 13 -6.17 16.77 -1.21
N LEU A 14 -6.82 15.73 -1.72
CA LEU A 14 -6.73 15.38 -3.15
C LEU A 14 -7.47 16.41 -4.02
N GLU A 15 -6.85 16.84 -5.12
CA GLU A 15 -7.48 17.80 -6.04
C GLU A 15 -8.67 17.16 -6.79
N ASP A 16 -8.52 15.89 -7.16
CA ASP A 16 -9.55 15.08 -7.80
C ASP A 16 -10.32 14.27 -6.76
N LYS A 17 -11.64 14.44 -6.73
CA LYS A 17 -12.54 13.75 -5.79
C LYS A 17 -13.19 12.50 -6.40
N GLU A 18 -12.97 12.23 -7.70
CA GLU A 18 -13.51 11.07 -8.42
C GLU A 18 -12.52 9.89 -8.46
N LEU A 19 -11.44 9.95 -7.68
CA LEU A 19 -10.42 8.90 -7.61
C LEU A 19 -10.95 7.60 -6.99
N GLU A 20 -10.77 6.50 -7.70
CA GLU A 20 -10.96 5.12 -7.22
C GLU A 20 -9.73 4.55 -6.48
N LEU A 21 -9.90 3.43 -5.78
CA LEU A 21 -8.85 2.76 -4.98
C LEU A 21 -7.54 2.56 -5.73
N ARG A 22 -7.61 2.03 -6.96
CA ARG A 22 -6.45 1.76 -7.82
C ARG A 22 -5.61 3.00 -8.15
N HIS A 23 -6.18 4.20 -8.01
CA HIS A 23 -5.46 5.45 -8.24
C HIS A 23 -4.73 5.95 -6.99
N LEU A 24 -4.96 5.32 -5.83
CA LEU A 24 -4.35 5.64 -4.54
C LEU A 24 -3.33 4.58 -4.13
N LEU A 25 -3.67 3.32 -4.37
CA LEU A 25 -2.93 2.16 -3.90
C LEU A 25 -3.22 0.98 -4.83
N ASN A 26 -2.18 0.23 -5.17
CA ASN A 26 -2.33 -1.09 -5.76
C ASN A 26 -1.82 -2.17 -4.80
N VAL A 27 -2.54 -3.28 -4.73
CA VAL A 27 -2.20 -4.48 -3.96
C VAL A 27 -2.48 -5.65 -4.88
N ASP A 28 -1.43 -6.24 -5.43
CA ASP A 28 -1.52 -7.34 -6.38
C ASP A 28 -0.84 -8.58 -5.77
N GLU A 29 -1.37 -9.77 -6.07
CA GLU A 29 -0.69 -11.03 -5.76
C GLU A 29 0.67 -11.09 -6.47
N ASN A 30 1.70 -11.49 -5.73
CA ASN A 30 3.03 -11.73 -6.28
C ASN A 30 3.08 -13.17 -6.80
N GLU A 31 2.54 -13.39 -8.00
CA GLU A 31 2.61 -14.69 -8.67
C GLU A 31 3.89 -14.77 -9.51
N GLU A 32 4.67 -15.85 -9.35
CA GLU A 32 5.75 -16.18 -10.29
C GLU A 32 5.15 -16.60 -11.64
N ASP A 33 5.00 -15.64 -12.54
CA ASP A 33 4.70 -15.94 -13.94
C ASP A 33 6.00 -16.38 -14.62
N TYR A 34 6.08 -17.66 -15.00
CA TYR A 34 7.29 -18.32 -15.53
C TYR A 34 7.95 -17.63 -16.74
N ASP A 35 7.24 -16.69 -17.39
CA ASP A 35 7.70 -15.93 -18.56
C ASP A 35 8.25 -14.51 -18.23
N SER A 36 8.22 -14.05 -16.98
CA SER A 36 8.70 -12.72 -16.57
C SER A 36 10.04 -12.80 -15.82
N GLU A 37 11.12 -12.31 -16.45
CA GLU A 37 12.49 -12.35 -15.90
C GLU A 37 12.78 -11.34 -14.78
N GLU A 38 11.82 -10.49 -14.39
CA GLU A 38 12.02 -9.43 -13.38
C GLU A 38 10.90 -9.42 -12.34
N PHE A 39 10.95 -10.37 -11.39
CA PHE A 39 10.23 -10.21 -10.13
C PHE A 39 11.15 -9.55 -9.11
N GLU A 40 10.73 -8.39 -8.61
CA GLU A 40 11.50 -7.62 -7.62
C GLU A 40 11.46 -8.30 -6.23
N PHE A 41 10.45 -9.15 -5.97
CA PHE A 41 10.24 -9.84 -4.71
C PHE A 41 10.09 -11.35 -4.93
N ASP A 42 10.76 -12.13 -4.08
CA ASP A 42 10.62 -13.59 -4.05
C ASP A 42 9.18 -13.98 -3.61
N ALA A 43 8.42 -14.64 -4.48
CA ALA A 43 7.02 -15.02 -4.23
C ALA A 43 6.86 -15.98 -3.05
N ASP A 44 7.87 -16.80 -2.77
CA ASP A 44 7.86 -17.70 -1.61
C ASP A 44 8.00 -16.92 -0.30
N GLU A 45 8.66 -15.76 -0.32
CA GLU A 45 8.83 -14.89 0.85
C GLU A 45 7.79 -13.77 0.94
N PHE A 46 7.23 -13.32 -0.19
CA PHE A 46 6.31 -12.19 -0.30
C PHE A 46 5.20 -12.54 -1.30
N ASN A 47 3.97 -12.75 -0.82
CA ASN A 47 2.85 -13.15 -1.67
C ASN A 47 2.03 -11.98 -2.23
N PHE A 48 2.32 -10.73 -1.83
CA PHE A 48 1.75 -9.55 -2.46
C PHE A 48 2.81 -8.49 -2.71
N VAL A 49 2.58 -7.72 -3.78
CA VAL A 49 3.29 -6.49 -4.08
C VAL A 49 2.34 -5.32 -3.88
N ILE A 50 2.83 -4.30 -3.18
CA ILE A 50 2.09 -3.07 -2.90
C ILE A 50 2.78 -1.91 -3.60
N TYR A 51 2.00 -1.13 -4.33
CA TYR A 51 2.44 0.13 -4.93
C TYR A 51 1.61 1.30 -4.40
N ILE A 52 2.26 2.26 -3.74
CA ILE A 52 1.65 3.50 -3.28
C ILE A 52 1.62 4.49 -4.44
N ALA A 53 0.44 4.87 -4.92
CA ALA A 53 0.35 5.75 -6.08
C ALA A 53 0.80 7.19 -5.75
N GLU A 54 1.27 7.90 -6.78
CA GLU A 54 1.78 9.28 -6.68
C GLU A 54 0.87 10.25 -5.89
N PRO A 55 -0.48 10.20 -5.97
CA PRO A 55 -1.34 11.07 -5.17
C PRO A 55 -1.13 10.91 -3.66
N ILE A 56 -0.93 9.68 -3.17
CA ILE A 56 -0.67 9.41 -1.75
C ILE A 56 0.76 9.83 -1.39
N GLN A 57 1.73 9.60 -2.26
CA GLN A 57 3.11 10.04 -2.02
C GLN A 57 3.20 11.57 -1.86
N LYS A 58 2.55 12.32 -2.76
CA LYS A 58 2.48 13.79 -2.68
C LYS A 58 1.76 14.27 -1.42
N LEU A 59 0.74 13.53 -0.99
CA LEU A 59 -0.04 13.83 0.20
C LEU A 59 0.76 13.66 1.48
N LEU A 60 1.54 12.57 1.57
CA LEU A 60 2.29 12.21 2.77
C LEU A 60 3.65 12.89 2.85
N ASN A 61 4.28 13.30 1.74
CA ASN A 61 5.66 13.76 1.69
C ASN A 61 6.68 12.69 2.16
N GLU A 62 7.97 12.91 1.90
CA GLU A 62 9.02 11.92 2.17
C GLU A 62 9.09 11.49 3.66
N GLU A 63 8.94 12.43 4.59
CA GLU A 63 9.01 12.16 6.03
C GLU A 63 7.88 11.21 6.47
N LYS A 64 6.62 11.48 6.08
CA LYS A 64 5.51 10.61 6.48
C LYS A 64 5.44 9.33 5.66
N MET A 65 6.02 9.29 4.46
CA MET A 65 6.20 8.04 3.73
C MET A 65 7.15 7.11 4.50
N HIS A 66 8.25 7.62 5.06
CA HIS A 66 9.09 6.83 5.95
C HIS A 66 8.35 6.40 7.22
N GLU A 67 7.52 7.26 7.81
CA GLU A 67 6.68 6.88 8.95
C GLU A 67 5.67 5.78 8.58
N LEU A 68 5.06 5.87 7.38
CA LEU A 68 4.18 4.83 6.85
C LEU A 68 4.91 3.49 6.76
N ILE A 69 6.08 3.45 6.10
CA ILE A 69 6.90 2.23 5.98
C ILE A 69 7.18 1.62 7.35
N GLN A 70 7.55 2.45 8.33
CA GLN A 70 7.81 1.97 9.69
C GLN A 70 6.55 1.38 10.34
N ARG A 71 5.41 2.07 10.27
CA ARG A 71 4.14 1.57 10.84
C ARG A 71 3.69 0.27 10.21
N LEU A 72 3.86 0.13 8.89
CA LEU A 72 3.54 -1.11 8.18
C LEU A 72 4.49 -2.23 8.60
N GLY A 73 5.80 -1.99 8.62
CA GLY A 73 6.81 -3.01 8.98
C GLY A 73 6.72 -3.52 10.42
N ASP A 74 6.26 -2.68 11.35
CA ASP A 74 6.06 -3.01 12.76
C ASP A 74 4.76 -3.81 13.00
N ASN A 75 3.81 -3.84 12.05
CA ASN A 75 2.52 -4.50 12.21
C ASN A 75 2.56 -6.00 11.84
N LYS A 76 3.02 -6.81 12.80
CA LYS A 76 3.08 -8.29 12.66
C LYS A 76 1.72 -8.99 12.66
N GLU A 77 0.62 -8.29 12.96
CA GLU A 77 -0.73 -8.86 12.88
C GLU A 77 -1.26 -8.83 11.44
N MET A 78 -0.84 -7.84 10.66
CA MET A 78 -1.19 -7.70 9.25
C MET A 78 -0.18 -8.39 8.33
N PHE A 79 1.12 -8.29 8.64
CA PHE A 79 2.18 -8.78 7.77
C PHE A 79 3.14 -9.71 8.51
N ASP A 80 3.19 -10.97 8.07
CA ASP A 80 4.17 -11.95 8.53
C ASP A 80 5.59 -11.53 8.13
N ASN A 81 5.71 -10.96 6.93
CA ASN A 81 6.93 -10.38 6.39
C ASN A 81 6.61 -9.06 5.68
N PHE A 82 7.52 -8.10 5.76
CA PHE A 82 7.39 -6.80 5.13
C PHE A 82 8.77 -6.33 4.70
N PHE A 83 8.89 -5.95 3.43
CA PHE A 83 10.11 -5.41 2.86
C PHE A 83 9.76 -4.25 1.94
N ALA A 84 10.33 -3.08 2.22
CA ALA A 84 10.22 -1.91 1.35
C ALA A 84 11.46 -1.86 0.46
N SER A 85 11.30 -2.13 -0.83
CA SER A 85 12.37 -2.01 -1.81
C SER A 85 12.60 -0.54 -2.17
N GLU A 86 11.50 0.18 -2.38
CA GLU A 86 11.49 1.62 -2.60
C GLU A 86 10.56 2.33 -1.59
N ILE A 87 10.50 3.65 -1.67
CA ILE A 87 9.65 4.45 -0.78
C ILE A 87 8.16 4.22 -1.04
N ASP A 88 7.79 3.73 -2.20
CA ASP A 88 6.42 3.51 -2.67
C ASP A 88 6.17 2.07 -3.16
N LEU A 89 7.17 1.19 -3.14
CA LEU A 89 7.06 -0.20 -3.61
C LEU A 89 7.50 -1.20 -2.52
N TYR A 90 6.55 -2.04 -2.10
CA TYR A 90 6.74 -2.97 -0.99
C TYR A 90 6.37 -4.39 -1.36
N GLY A 91 7.15 -5.35 -0.90
CA GLY A 91 6.80 -6.76 -0.87
C GLY A 91 6.30 -7.15 0.52
N ILE A 92 5.20 -7.89 0.60
CA ILE A 92 4.65 -8.35 1.87
C ILE A 92 4.28 -9.84 1.84
N ARG A 93 4.34 -10.46 3.01
CA ARG A 93 3.70 -11.76 3.28
C ARG A 93 2.50 -11.53 4.18
N SER A 94 1.31 -11.90 3.72
CA SER A 94 0.09 -11.79 4.52
C SER A 94 -0.86 -12.95 4.27
N GLN A 95 -1.66 -13.29 5.29
CA GLN A 95 -2.77 -14.23 5.19
C GLN A 95 -4.10 -13.54 4.91
N HIS A 96 -4.11 -12.20 4.85
CA HIS A 96 -5.29 -11.40 4.54
C HIS A 96 -5.42 -11.20 3.03
N ASP A 97 -6.63 -10.89 2.56
CA ASP A 97 -6.90 -10.57 1.16
C ASP A 97 -6.48 -9.13 0.80
N GLU A 98 -6.42 -8.87 -0.51
CA GLU A 98 -6.06 -7.56 -1.09
C GLU A 98 -6.93 -6.43 -0.53
N GLU A 99 -8.25 -6.65 -0.40
CA GLU A 99 -9.18 -5.64 0.11
C GLU A 99 -8.85 -5.23 1.56
N LYS A 100 -8.54 -6.20 2.42
CA LYS A 100 -8.20 -5.95 3.82
C LYS A 100 -6.82 -5.32 3.96
N ILE A 101 -5.85 -5.74 3.15
CA ILE A 101 -4.52 -5.12 3.09
C ILE A 101 -4.66 -3.66 2.65
N ALA A 102 -5.37 -3.42 1.55
CA ALA A 102 -5.59 -2.08 1.01
C ALA A 102 -6.31 -1.17 2.01
N ALA A 103 -7.35 -1.70 2.68
CA ALA A 103 -8.07 -0.97 3.71
C ALA A 103 -7.15 -0.56 4.87
N PHE A 104 -6.30 -1.46 5.36
CA PHE A 104 -5.37 -1.18 6.45
C PHE A 104 -4.33 -0.12 6.08
N ILE A 105 -3.77 -0.19 4.87
CA ILE A 105 -2.80 0.79 4.39
C ILE A 105 -3.46 2.16 4.28
N LEU A 106 -4.64 2.25 3.67
CA LEU A 106 -5.36 3.52 3.55
C LEU A 106 -5.79 4.09 4.91
N GLU A 107 -6.17 3.23 5.87
CA GLU A 107 -6.45 3.66 7.25
C GLU A 107 -5.19 4.25 7.90
N THR A 108 -4.04 3.61 7.70
CA THR A 108 -2.75 4.12 8.20
C THR A 108 -2.38 5.46 7.55
N VAL A 109 -2.59 5.59 6.24
CA VAL A 109 -2.38 6.86 5.51
C VAL A 109 -3.30 7.95 6.06
N GLU A 110 -4.59 7.66 6.24
CA GLU A 110 -5.59 8.60 6.78
C GLU A 110 -5.21 9.12 8.19
N GLU A 111 -4.57 8.29 9.01
CA GLU A 111 -4.04 8.72 10.32
C GLU A 111 -2.87 9.69 10.20
N LEU A 112 -2.00 9.50 9.20
CA LEU A 112 -0.81 10.32 8.96
C LEU A 112 -1.14 11.68 8.30
N VAL A 113 -2.29 11.79 7.64
CA VAL A 113 -2.77 13.01 6.96
C VAL A 113 -3.29 14.05 7.94
#